data_AF-A0A959AGB0-F1
#
_entry.id   AF-A0A959AGB0-F1
#
_cell.length_a   1.000
_cell.length_b   1.000
_cell.length_c   1.000
_cell.angle_alpha   90.00
_cell.angle_beta   90.00
_cell.angle_gamma   90.00
#
_symmetry.space_group_name_H-M   'P 1'
#
loop_
_entity.id
_entity.type
_entity.pdbx_description
1 polymer ?
#
loop_
_entity_poly.entity_id
_entity_poly.type
_entity_poly.pdbx_seq_one_letter_code
_entity_poly.pdbx_strand_id
1 'polypeptide(L)'
;MFSVDFALDTFNRHLTAGVGDIYHFTRLEKGADDVFTSYNAFTDVDCPDGDCPGSLRFEFRSLFATDTTFGGGFYPYTRLNPTGGNGFAIHFSLEDTEKYAVWTLNYGSEVLLENSDITEVNFITTDPEPQSVFLSAVNDAGNLSLYQRTIDPDDSIGYPAVKVLAVPEQGDFFSLYAQATGGPGFEYFWSNGQSDSVITTDTVAGSYQVTVTNFMNRTASAGFEALLGNDTLTTPGFSYTVQPVSNPLQLGTIAIQWVDTQGRIWRSDLQDQPDDAVFQVLAAEPYGPNENGVDNRKLRVAFSCRMFDDTGNFFMLTGSGFTAMAVPDP
;
A
#
# COMPACT_ATOMS: atom_id res chain seq x y z
N MET A 1 -13.23 5.65 -18.15
CA MET A 1 -12.23 5.89 -19.22
C MET A 1 -10.88 5.52 -18.66
N PHE A 2 -10.11 4.71 -19.40
CA PHE A 2 -8.76 4.29 -19.03
C PHE A 2 -7.74 5.13 -19.79
N SER A 3 -6.76 5.64 -19.08
CA SER A 3 -5.74 6.53 -19.64
C SER A 3 -4.51 6.55 -18.75
N VAL A 4 -3.33 6.64 -19.35
CA VAL A 4 -2.05 6.75 -18.62
C VAL A 4 -1.21 7.87 -19.21
N ASP A 5 -0.72 8.73 -18.33
CA ASP A 5 0.27 9.75 -18.59
C ASP A 5 1.63 9.27 -18.08
N PHE A 6 2.66 9.30 -18.92
CA PHE A 6 4.00 8.86 -18.51
C PHE A 6 5.11 9.57 -19.26
N ALA A 7 6.29 9.64 -18.67
CA ALA A 7 7.51 10.15 -19.25
C ALA A 7 8.51 9.02 -19.48
N LEU A 8 9.10 8.98 -20.67
CA LEU A 8 10.27 8.18 -21.04
C LEU A 8 11.49 9.12 -21.00
N ASP A 9 12.24 9.09 -19.90
CA ASP A 9 13.23 10.11 -19.52
C ASP A 9 12.63 11.54 -19.52
N THR A 10 12.77 12.27 -20.62
CA THR A 10 12.30 13.66 -20.79
C THR A 10 11.12 13.78 -21.76
N PHE A 11 10.67 12.67 -22.33
CA PHE A 11 9.63 12.65 -23.35
C PHE A 11 8.29 12.20 -22.76
N ASN A 12 7.28 13.08 -22.78
CA ASN A 12 5.94 12.77 -22.26
C ASN A 12 5.07 12.07 -23.31
N ARG A 13 4.39 11.00 -22.91
CA ARG A 13 3.39 10.24 -23.66
C ARG A 13 2.07 10.24 -22.90
N HIS A 14 1.00 10.14 -23.66
CA HIS A 14 -0.35 10.00 -23.16
C HIS A 14 -1.05 8.93 -23.98
N LEU A 15 -1.59 7.90 -23.32
CA LEU A 15 -2.38 6.85 -23.94
C LEU A 15 -3.79 6.89 -23.36
N THR A 16 -4.80 6.88 -24.22
CA THR A 16 -6.22 6.82 -23.81
C THR A 16 -6.92 5.76 -24.62
N ALA A 17 -7.60 4.84 -23.93
CA ALA A 17 -8.40 3.80 -24.55
C ALA A 17 -9.59 4.40 -25.31
N GLY A 18 -9.81 3.95 -26.54
CA GLY A 18 -10.82 4.46 -27.46
C GLY A 18 -10.40 5.70 -28.26
N VAL A 19 -9.13 6.13 -28.20
CA VAL A 19 -8.60 7.28 -28.95
C VAL A 19 -7.47 6.83 -29.86
N GLY A 20 -7.59 7.10 -31.16
CA GLY A 20 -6.52 6.85 -32.14
C GLY A 20 -6.16 5.37 -32.28
N ASP A 21 -7.17 4.51 -32.39
CA ASP A 21 -7.06 3.05 -32.50
C ASP A 21 -6.37 2.35 -31.31
N ILE A 22 -6.11 3.09 -30.22
CA ILE A 22 -5.64 2.52 -28.96
C ILE A 22 -6.82 1.98 -28.17
N TYR A 23 -6.74 0.72 -27.77
CA TYR A 23 -7.68 0.04 -26.88
C TYR A 23 -6.97 -0.36 -25.59
N HIS A 24 -7.77 -0.70 -24.58
CA HIS A 24 -7.29 -1.26 -23.32
C HIS A 24 -7.77 -2.70 -23.22
N PHE A 25 -6.84 -3.63 -23.41
CA PHE A 25 -7.11 -5.06 -23.31
C PHE A 25 -6.72 -5.56 -21.94
N THR A 26 -7.51 -6.48 -21.38
CA THR A 26 -7.15 -7.21 -20.17
C THR A 26 -7.26 -8.70 -20.44
N ARG A 27 -6.36 -9.48 -19.86
CA ARG A 27 -6.46 -10.94 -19.89
C ARG A 27 -5.90 -11.55 -18.63
N LEU A 28 -6.33 -12.78 -18.37
CA LEU A 28 -5.89 -13.57 -17.26
C LEU A 28 -5.32 -14.89 -17.79
N GLU A 29 -4.09 -15.21 -17.41
CA GLU A 29 -3.48 -16.50 -17.73
C GLU A 29 -3.23 -17.25 -16.44
N LYS A 30 -3.59 -18.54 -16.42
CA LYS A 30 -3.23 -19.45 -15.32
C LYS A 30 -1.97 -20.22 -15.70
N GLY A 31 -0.89 -19.97 -14.99
CA GLY A 31 0.41 -20.62 -15.13
C GLY A 31 0.56 -21.88 -14.29
N ALA A 32 1.81 -22.30 -14.10
CA ALA A 32 2.16 -23.39 -13.18
C ALA A 32 1.87 -23.02 -11.72
N ASP A 33 1.71 -24.03 -10.87
CA ASP A 33 1.51 -23.87 -9.43
C ASP A 33 0.29 -23.00 -9.05
N ASP A 34 -0.73 -22.98 -9.92
CA ASP A 34 -1.92 -22.15 -9.80
C ASP A 34 -1.64 -20.64 -9.71
N VAL A 35 -0.45 -20.19 -10.14
CA VAL A 35 -0.13 -18.78 -10.26
C VAL A 35 -0.81 -18.23 -11.47
N PHE A 36 -1.55 -17.16 -11.28
CA PHE A 36 -2.12 -16.44 -12.38
C PHE A 36 -1.35 -15.16 -12.67
N THR A 37 -1.30 -14.81 -13.95
CA THR A 37 -0.75 -13.55 -14.43
C THR A 37 -1.88 -12.75 -15.08
N SER A 38 -2.17 -11.59 -14.50
CA SER A 38 -3.09 -10.61 -15.07
C SER A 38 -2.29 -9.66 -15.95
N TYR A 39 -2.68 -9.54 -17.21
CA TYR A 39 -2.07 -8.63 -18.16
C TYR A 39 -3.07 -7.54 -18.49
N ASN A 40 -2.57 -6.32 -18.67
CA ASN A 40 -3.33 -5.26 -19.29
C ASN A 40 -2.46 -4.48 -20.29
N ALA A 41 -3.03 -4.06 -21.42
CA ALA A 41 -2.25 -3.39 -22.46
C ALA A 41 -3.03 -2.22 -23.05
N PHE A 42 -2.39 -1.05 -23.11
CA PHE A 42 -2.75 0.04 -24.01
C PHE A 42 -2.05 -0.20 -25.34
N THR A 43 -2.81 -0.57 -26.37
CA THR A 43 -2.24 -1.04 -27.64
C THR A 43 -3.24 -0.90 -28.78
N ASP A 44 -2.76 -1.04 -30.01
CA ASP A 44 -3.58 -1.05 -31.22
C ASP A 44 -4.55 -2.23 -31.23
N VAL A 45 -5.74 -2.06 -31.84
CA VAL A 45 -6.76 -3.12 -31.96
C VAL A 45 -6.26 -4.38 -32.67
N ASP A 46 -5.33 -4.23 -33.61
CA ASP A 46 -4.76 -5.34 -34.37
C ASP A 46 -3.62 -6.04 -33.60
N CYS A 47 -3.34 -5.62 -32.36
CA CYS A 47 -2.26 -6.09 -31.51
C CYS A 47 -2.69 -6.22 -30.04
N PRO A 48 -3.63 -7.13 -29.73
CA PRO A 48 -4.17 -7.29 -28.38
C PRO A 48 -3.14 -7.79 -27.35
N ASP A 49 -2.05 -8.41 -27.80
CA ASP A 49 -0.97 -8.91 -26.93
C ASP A 49 -0.06 -7.79 -26.39
N GLY A 50 -0.13 -6.60 -26.98
CA GLY A 50 0.65 -5.43 -26.56
C GLY A 50 2.15 -5.58 -26.80
N ASP A 51 2.56 -6.32 -27.82
CA ASP A 51 3.96 -6.54 -28.23
C ASP A 51 4.37 -5.77 -29.51
N CYS A 52 3.50 -4.88 -29.99
CA CYS A 52 3.73 -4.01 -31.15
C CYS A 52 4.16 -2.58 -30.77
N PRO A 53 4.78 -1.82 -31.70
CA PRO A 53 5.25 -0.47 -31.45
C PRO A 53 4.21 0.48 -30.83
N GLY A 54 4.60 1.15 -29.74
CA GLY A 54 3.78 2.13 -29.04
C GLY A 54 2.92 1.55 -27.91
N SER A 55 3.00 0.25 -27.63
CA SER A 55 2.22 -0.39 -26.57
C SER A 55 2.83 -0.21 -25.18
N LEU A 56 1.97 -0.01 -24.19
CA LEU A 56 2.32 -0.05 -22.76
C LEU A 56 1.52 -1.16 -22.09
N ARG A 57 2.21 -2.10 -21.44
CA ARG A 57 1.59 -3.25 -20.76
C ARG A 57 2.03 -3.35 -19.32
N PHE A 58 1.11 -3.69 -18.42
CA PHE A 58 1.42 -4.06 -17.04
C PHE A 58 1.06 -5.53 -16.79
N GLU A 59 1.84 -6.18 -15.94
CA GLU A 59 1.75 -7.61 -15.65
C GLU A 59 1.79 -7.85 -14.16
N PHE A 60 0.74 -8.46 -13.61
CA PHE A 60 0.63 -8.72 -12.19
C PHE A 60 0.58 -10.23 -11.91
N ARG A 61 1.41 -10.71 -10.99
CA ARG A 61 1.45 -12.14 -10.62
C ARG A 61 0.83 -12.37 -9.25
N SER A 62 -0.11 -13.30 -9.13
CA SER A 62 -0.79 -13.63 -7.86
C SER A 62 -1.24 -15.09 -7.80
N LEU A 63 -1.47 -15.62 -6.59
CA LEU A 63 -2.05 -16.96 -6.37
C LEU A 63 -3.59 -16.95 -6.31
N PHE A 64 -4.23 -15.79 -6.33
CA PHE A 64 -5.68 -15.55 -6.26
C PHE A 64 -6.52 -16.39 -5.29
N ALA A 65 -7.18 -15.70 -4.35
CA ALA A 65 -8.36 -16.24 -3.66
C ALA A 65 -9.43 -15.16 -3.35
N THR A 66 -9.14 -13.88 -3.57
CA THR A 66 -10.05 -12.78 -3.20
C THR A 66 -9.83 -11.50 -4.02
N ASP A 67 -10.87 -10.67 -4.02
CA ASP A 67 -10.98 -9.32 -4.59
C ASP A 67 -9.93 -8.30 -4.05
N THR A 68 -9.25 -8.63 -2.95
CA THR A 68 -8.28 -7.75 -2.25
C THR A 68 -6.87 -7.75 -2.86
N THR A 69 -6.65 -8.52 -3.93
CA THR A 69 -5.32 -8.67 -4.57
C THR A 69 -4.80 -7.35 -5.16
N PHE A 70 -5.71 -6.56 -5.74
CA PHE A 70 -5.41 -5.23 -6.24
C PHE A 70 -5.78 -4.15 -5.23
N GLY A 71 -5.60 -4.44 -3.94
CA GLY A 71 -5.76 -3.46 -2.88
C GLY A 71 -4.89 -2.23 -3.11
N GLY A 72 -5.20 -1.15 -2.39
CA GLY A 72 -4.35 0.04 -2.42
C GLY A 72 -3.01 -0.28 -1.79
N GLY A 73 -1.95 0.27 -2.36
CA GLY A 73 -0.61 0.18 -1.81
C GLY A 73 0.46 -0.12 -2.84
N PHE A 74 1.62 -0.52 -2.32
CA PHE A 74 2.86 -0.63 -3.07
C PHE A 74 3.09 -2.07 -3.50
N TYR A 75 3.54 -2.22 -4.74
CA TYR A 75 3.82 -3.52 -5.34
C TYR A 75 5.26 -3.55 -5.83
N PRO A 76 6.09 -4.47 -5.32
CA PRO A 76 7.47 -4.59 -5.76
C PRO A 76 7.53 -5.02 -7.23
N TYR A 77 8.58 -4.57 -7.94
CA TYR A 77 8.81 -5.04 -9.30
C TYR A 77 9.30 -6.49 -9.32
N THR A 78 8.86 -7.24 -10.33
CA THR A 78 9.38 -8.59 -10.62
C THR A 78 10.88 -8.51 -10.92
N ARG A 79 11.65 -9.47 -10.42
CA ARG A 79 13.09 -9.62 -10.60
C ARG A 79 13.41 -10.77 -11.56
N LEU A 80 14.43 -10.61 -12.39
CA LEU A 80 14.84 -11.66 -13.34
C LEU A 80 15.28 -12.96 -12.63
N ASN A 81 16.02 -12.81 -11.53
CA ASN A 81 16.57 -13.91 -10.76
C ASN A 81 16.06 -13.82 -9.32
N PRO A 82 14.85 -14.34 -9.02
CA PRO A 82 14.40 -14.39 -7.64
C PRO A 82 15.39 -15.26 -6.86
N THR A 83 16.18 -14.63 -6.00
CA THR A 83 16.80 -15.35 -4.90
C THR A 83 15.63 -15.90 -4.10
N GLY A 84 15.42 -17.21 -4.09
CA GLY A 84 14.25 -17.90 -3.49
C GLY A 84 14.15 -17.71 -1.98
N GLY A 85 13.97 -16.47 -1.55
CA GLY A 85 13.83 -16.06 -0.18
C GLY A 85 12.45 -16.43 0.31
N ASN A 86 12.41 -16.99 1.51
CA ASN A 86 11.20 -16.92 2.32
C ASN A 86 10.94 -15.44 2.61
N GLY A 87 9.70 -15.01 2.44
CA GLY A 87 9.22 -13.70 2.86
C GLY A 87 8.02 -13.85 3.78
N PHE A 88 7.37 -12.73 4.05
CA PHE A 88 6.21 -12.65 4.91
C PHE A 88 5.13 -11.86 4.18
N ALA A 89 3.97 -12.48 4.00
CA ALA A 89 2.76 -11.78 3.60
C ALA A 89 2.13 -11.20 4.85
N ILE A 90 2.00 -9.88 4.89
CA ILE A 90 1.40 -9.12 5.97
C ILE A 90 0.09 -8.54 5.46
N HIS A 91 -1.00 -8.86 6.12
CA HIS A 91 -2.30 -8.24 5.89
C HIS A 91 -2.57 -7.25 7.01
N PHE A 92 -2.84 -6.00 6.69
CA PHE A 92 -3.22 -4.92 7.60
C PHE A 92 -4.72 -4.64 7.47
N SER A 93 -5.39 -4.41 8.59
CA SER A 93 -6.77 -3.92 8.65
C SER A 93 -6.84 -2.72 9.59
N LEU A 94 -7.21 -1.56 9.05
CA LEU A 94 -7.36 -0.31 9.81
C LEU A 94 -8.60 -0.36 10.70
N GLU A 95 -8.51 0.26 11.88
CA GLU A 95 -9.54 0.25 12.91
C GLU A 95 -9.84 1.70 13.36
N ASP A 96 -11.09 1.96 13.76
CA ASP A 96 -11.59 3.27 14.23
C ASP A 96 -11.39 4.42 13.21
N THR A 97 -11.64 4.14 11.93
CA THR A 97 -11.44 5.09 10.82
C THR A 97 -12.61 6.04 10.59
N GLU A 98 -13.78 5.82 11.21
CA GLU A 98 -15.05 6.48 10.84
C GLU A 98 -15.07 8.00 11.10
N LYS A 99 -14.14 8.49 11.92
CA LYS A 99 -14.00 9.92 12.25
C LYS A 99 -12.89 10.61 11.47
N TYR A 100 -12.20 9.93 10.56
CA TYR A 100 -11.08 10.47 9.82
C TYR A 100 -11.42 10.53 8.34
N ALA A 101 -10.90 11.57 7.67
CA ALA A 101 -11.11 11.78 6.24
C ALA A 101 -9.87 11.41 5.42
N VAL A 102 -8.70 11.51 6.04
CA VAL A 102 -7.40 11.25 5.39
C VAL A 102 -6.57 10.40 6.33
N TRP A 103 -5.87 9.40 5.79
CA TRP A 103 -4.89 8.62 6.53
C TRP A 103 -3.72 8.21 5.65
N THR A 104 -2.60 7.93 6.31
CA THR A 104 -1.38 7.40 5.70
C THR A 104 -0.87 6.27 6.60
N LEU A 105 -0.71 5.07 6.04
CA LEU A 105 -0.07 3.93 6.71
C LEU A 105 1.32 3.76 6.10
N ASN A 106 2.35 3.60 6.93
CA ASN A 106 3.73 3.40 6.53
C ASN A 106 4.31 2.16 7.21
N TYR A 107 5.11 1.38 6.50
CA TYR A 107 5.90 0.26 7.00
C TYR A 107 7.38 0.59 6.83
N GLY A 108 8.07 0.89 7.93
CA GLY A 108 9.40 1.48 7.88
C GLY A 108 9.35 2.86 7.20
N SER A 109 10.12 3.03 6.13
CA SER A 109 10.09 4.21 5.27
C SER A 109 9.14 4.08 4.07
N GLU A 110 8.54 2.91 3.88
CA GLU A 110 7.64 2.64 2.76
C GLU A 110 6.23 3.11 3.12
N VAL A 111 5.66 4.02 2.33
CA VAL A 111 4.22 4.31 2.42
C VAL A 111 3.51 3.05 1.95
N LEU A 112 2.49 2.56 2.66
CA LEU A 112 1.66 1.43 2.23
C LEU A 112 0.28 1.88 1.76
N LEU A 113 -0.21 2.98 2.31
CA LEU A 113 -1.54 3.53 2.02
C LEU A 113 -1.47 5.04 2.18
N GLU A 114 -2.11 5.79 1.28
CA GLU A 114 -2.25 7.24 1.42
C GLU A 114 -3.58 7.70 0.81
N ASN A 115 -4.37 8.42 1.60
CA ASN A 115 -5.56 9.16 1.15
C ASN A 115 -6.49 8.33 0.24
N SER A 116 -6.85 7.14 0.69
CA SER A 116 -7.69 6.19 -0.04
C SER A 116 -8.84 5.72 0.86
N ASP A 117 -9.98 5.36 0.26
CA ASP A 117 -11.11 4.78 0.99
C ASP A 117 -10.85 3.32 1.45
N ILE A 118 -9.61 2.85 1.30
CA ILE A 118 -9.22 1.47 1.55
C ILE A 118 -8.78 1.34 3.00
N THR A 119 -9.39 0.39 3.71
CA THR A 119 -9.08 0.09 5.10
C THR A 119 -8.28 -1.20 5.26
N GLU A 120 -7.95 -1.89 4.16
CA GLU A 120 -7.21 -3.15 4.18
C GLU A 120 -6.07 -3.12 3.16
N VAL A 121 -4.88 -3.56 3.59
CA VAL A 121 -3.69 -3.59 2.72
C VAL A 121 -3.01 -4.94 2.84
N ASN A 122 -2.67 -5.53 1.70
CA ASN A 122 -1.79 -6.68 1.63
C ASN A 122 -0.40 -6.22 1.22
N PHE A 123 0.62 -6.69 1.93
CA PHE A 123 2.00 -6.32 1.73
C PHE A 123 2.89 -7.56 1.83
N ILE A 124 3.95 -7.64 1.02
CA ILE A 124 4.92 -8.74 1.08
C ILE A 124 6.30 -8.14 1.36
N THR A 125 6.95 -8.59 2.42
CA THR A 125 8.33 -8.24 2.73
C THR A 125 9.23 -9.48 2.74
N THR A 126 10.48 -9.31 2.33
CA THR A 126 11.53 -10.31 2.55
C THR A 126 12.43 -9.96 3.73
N ASP A 127 12.21 -8.81 4.36
CA ASP A 127 12.94 -8.39 5.55
C ASP A 127 12.33 -9.06 6.79
N PRO A 128 13.08 -9.95 7.48
CA PRO A 128 12.61 -10.57 8.72
C PRO A 128 12.76 -9.65 9.93
N GLU A 129 13.47 -8.53 9.82
CA GLU A 129 13.76 -7.68 10.97
C GLU A 129 12.52 -6.91 11.44
N PRO A 130 12.43 -6.55 12.74
CA PRO A 130 11.34 -5.73 13.25
C PRO A 130 11.25 -4.37 12.56
N GLN A 131 10.07 -4.04 12.03
CA GLN A 131 9.81 -2.78 11.33
C GLN A 131 8.82 -1.92 12.10
N SER A 132 9.08 -0.62 12.16
CA SER A 132 8.13 0.32 12.75
C SER A 132 7.02 0.63 11.74
N VAL A 133 5.78 0.52 12.17
CA VAL A 133 4.61 0.82 11.33
C VAL A 133 3.90 2.02 11.92
N PHE A 134 3.70 3.03 11.07
CA PHE A 134 3.19 4.34 11.45
C PHE A 134 1.92 4.66 10.68
N LEU A 135 0.84 4.93 11.42
CA LEU A 135 -0.44 5.40 10.91
C LEU A 135 -0.66 6.84 11.37
N SER A 136 -0.84 7.74 10.42
CA SER A 136 -1.31 9.10 10.68
C SER A 136 -2.69 9.30 10.09
N ALA A 137 -3.58 10.01 10.77
CA ALA A 137 -4.91 10.30 10.25
C ALA A 137 -5.38 11.71 10.62
N VAL A 138 -6.11 12.37 9.72
CA VAL A 138 -6.65 13.71 9.92
C VAL A 138 -8.17 13.68 9.80
N ASN A 139 -8.86 14.27 10.77
CA ASN A 139 -10.32 14.41 10.73
C ASN A 139 -10.75 15.76 10.12
N ASP A 140 -12.05 15.92 9.90
CA ASP A 140 -12.63 17.16 9.34
C ASP A 140 -12.43 18.40 10.22
N ALA A 141 -12.15 18.21 11.52
CA ALA A 141 -11.85 19.29 12.46
C ALA A 141 -10.36 19.71 12.42
N GLY A 142 -9.52 18.99 11.66
CA GLY A 142 -8.07 19.23 11.57
C GLY A 142 -7.25 18.58 12.69
N ASN A 143 -7.85 17.73 13.53
CA ASN A 143 -7.12 16.95 14.53
C ASN A 143 -6.27 15.91 13.80
N LEU A 144 -4.96 15.93 14.03
CA LEU A 144 -4.04 14.92 13.55
C LEU A 144 -3.88 13.84 14.61
N SER A 145 -4.17 12.59 14.27
CA SER A 145 -3.90 11.44 15.11
C SER A 145 -2.67 10.70 14.62
N LEU A 146 -1.84 10.27 15.55
CA LEU A 146 -0.64 9.47 15.31
C LEU A 146 -0.78 8.13 16.03
N TYR A 147 -0.42 7.05 15.37
CA TYR A 147 -0.38 5.70 15.92
C TYR A 147 0.86 5.00 15.39
N GLN A 148 1.67 4.40 16.26
CA GLN A 148 2.89 3.72 15.90
C GLN A 148 3.06 2.45 16.73
N ARG A 149 3.42 1.35 16.07
CA ARG A 149 3.89 0.13 16.74
C ARG A 149 4.90 -0.58 15.86
N THR A 150 5.75 -1.37 16.49
CA THR A 150 6.64 -2.26 15.73
C THR A 150 5.91 -3.55 15.38
N ILE A 151 6.26 -4.12 14.23
CA ILE A 151 5.85 -5.43 13.78
C ILE A 151 7.11 -6.22 13.48
N ASP A 152 7.18 -7.42 14.04
CA ASP A 152 8.23 -8.37 13.76
C ASP A 152 7.56 -9.57 13.08
N PRO A 153 7.81 -9.76 11.78
CA PRO A 153 7.17 -10.83 11.01
C PRO A 153 7.51 -12.25 11.50
N ASP A 154 8.62 -12.43 12.21
CA ASP A 154 9.09 -13.73 12.69
C ASP A 154 8.78 -13.96 14.19
N ASP A 155 8.20 -12.96 14.87
CA ASP A 155 7.96 -13.03 16.31
C ASP A 155 6.55 -13.48 16.70
N SER A 156 6.50 -14.57 17.46
CA SER A 156 5.28 -15.14 18.03
C SER A 156 4.73 -14.40 19.26
N ILE A 157 5.54 -13.57 19.94
CA ILE A 157 5.16 -12.94 21.22
C ILE A 157 4.49 -11.57 21.00
N GLY A 158 4.76 -10.93 19.87
CA GLY A 158 4.11 -9.68 19.45
C GLY A 158 4.63 -8.45 20.19
N TYR A 159 4.53 -7.30 19.51
CA TYR A 159 4.78 -5.98 20.11
C TYR A 159 3.48 -5.43 20.69
N PRO A 160 3.56 -4.52 21.70
CA PRO A 160 2.37 -3.89 22.22
C PRO A 160 1.69 -3.03 21.15
N ALA A 161 0.45 -2.67 21.44
CA ALA A 161 -0.30 -1.64 20.74
C ALA A 161 -0.92 -0.71 21.77
N VAL A 162 -1.17 0.55 21.41
CA VAL A 162 -1.90 1.49 22.26
C VAL A 162 -2.77 2.39 21.40
N LYS A 163 -4.03 2.58 21.79
CA LYS A 163 -4.89 3.65 21.27
C LYS A 163 -5.12 4.69 22.35
N VAL A 164 -5.39 5.93 21.97
CA VAL A 164 -5.83 6.99 22.89
C VAL A 164 -7.28 7.33 22.61
N LEU A 165 -8.13 7.18 23.62
CA LEU A 165 -9.50 7.70 23.63
C LEU A 165 -9.49 9.05 24.35
N ALA A 166 -9.82 10.12 23.64
CA ALA A 166 -10.04 11.44 24.19
C ALA A 166 -11.53 11.65 24.50
N VAL A 167 -11.85 11.96 25.75
CA VAL A 167 -13.20 12.28 26.21
C VAL A 167 -13.24 13.73 26.67
N PRO A 168 -14.07 14.59 26.07
CA PRO A 168 -14.19 15.99 26.47
C PRO A 168 -14.80 16.12 27.87
N GLU A 169 -14.27 17.05 28.66
CA GLU A 169 -14.68 17.38 30.02
C GLU A 169 -15.16 18.84 30.10
N GLN A 170 -15.66 19.26 31.26
CA GLN A 170 -16.04 20.66 31.47
C GLN A 170 -14.81 21.59 31.43
N GLY A 171 -14.93 22.70 30.70
CA GLY A 171 -13.95 23.80 30.74
C GLY A 171 -12.72 23.62 29.84
N ASP A 172 -12.92 23.12 28.62
CA ASP A 172 -11.86 22.93 27.61
C ASP A 172 -10.78 21.90 28.02
N PHE A 173 -11.17 20.92 28.83
CA PHE A 173 -10.33 19.79 29.25
C PHE A 173 -10.72 18.51 28.49
N PHE A 174 -9.77 17.59 28.40
CA PHE A 174 -9.97 16.21 27.97
C PHE A 174 -9.42 15.23 29.00
N SER A 175 -10.17 14.14 29.21
CA SER A 175 -9.67 12.91 29.81
C SER A 175 -9.14 12.02 28.68
N LEU A 176 -7.84 11.72 28.70
CA LEU A 176 -7.18 10.86 27.72
C LEU A 176 -6.92 9.49 28.33
N TYR A 177 -7.49 8.45 27.71
CA TYR A 177 -7.36 7.06 28.15
C TYR A 177 -6.41 6.32 27.20
N ALA A 178 -5.27 5.86 27.71
CA ALA A 178 -4.37 4.97 26.99
C ALA A 178 -4.87 3.52 27.09
N GLN A 179 -5.25 2.96 25.95
CA GLN A 179 -5.79 1.60 25.82
C GLN A 179 -4.72 0.68 25.23
N ALA A 180 -3.88 0.13 26.09
CA ALA A 180 -2.77 -0.74 25.69
C ALA A 180 -3.18 -2.22 25.56
N THR A 181 -2.67 -2.91 24.54
CA THR A 181 -2.84 -4.34 24.28
C THR A 181 -1.52 -5.01 23.88
N GLY A 182 -1.48 -6.34 23.76
CA GLY A 182 -0.27 -7.07 23.37
C GLY A 182 0.65 -7.52 24.52
N GLY A 183 0.12 -7.60 25.75
CA GLY A 183 0.85 -8.17 26.90
C GLY A 183 0.34 -7.66 28.26
N PRO A 184 0.77 -8.25 29.38
CA PRO A 184 0.55 -7.67 30.70
C PRO A 184 1.64 -6.64 31.06
N GLY A 185 1.34 -5.79 32.05
CA GLY A 185 2.34 -4.92 32.70
C GLY A 185 2.88 -3.81 31.81
N PHE A 186 2.02 -2.85 31.46
CA PHE A 186 2.42 -1.66 30.71
C PHE A 186 2.85 -0.53 31.64
N GLU A 187 3.96 0.11 31.27
CA GLU A 187 4.34 1.43 31.74
C GLU A 187 3.89 2.47 30.72
N TYR A 188 3.36 3.60 31.19
CA TYR A 188 2.89 4.70 30.34
C TYR A 188 3.81 5.89 30.52
N PHE A 189 4.14 6.55 29.42
CA PHE A 189 4.87 7.81 29.41
C PHE A 189 4.20 8.78 28.45
N TRP A 190 3.54 9.80 28.99
CA TRP A 190 2.93 10.86 28.23
C TRP A 190 3.93 11.98 27.93
N SER A 191 3.77 12.65 26.79
CA SER A 191 4.60 13.78 26.36
C SER A 191 4.68 14.93 27.37
N ASN A 192 3.69 15.06 28.25
CA ASN A 192 3.65 16.04 29.33
C ASN A 192 4.32 15.57 30.64
N GLY A 193 4.97 14.40 30.63
CA GLY A 193 5.68 13.82 31.77
C GLY A 193 4.82 13.02 32.76
N GLN A 194 3.52 12.85 32.49
CA GLN A 194 2.65 11.98 33.30
C GLN A 194 2.83 10.51 32.92
N SER A 195 2.47 9.60 33.84
CA SER A 195 2.70 8.15 33.68
C SER A 195 1.49 7.27 34.02
N ASP A 196 0.32 7.89 34.24
CA ASP A 196 -0.91 7.15 34.50
C ASP A 196 -1.54 6.68 33.18
N SER A 197 -2.32 5.59 33.21
CA SER A 197 -3.07 5.13 32.03
C SER A 197 -4.20 6.07 31.61
N VAL A 198 -4.58 6.99 32.50
CA VAL A 198 -5.54 8.05 32.25
C VAL A 198 -4.95 9.35 32.74
N ILE A 199 -4.99 10.37 31.89
CA ILE A 199 -4.59 11.72 32.25
C ILE A 199 -5.68 12.73 31.93
N THR A 200 -5.73 13.83 32.68
CA THR A 200 -6.60 14.96 32.37
C THR A 200 -5.73 16.12 31.90
N THR A 201 -6.12 16.75 30.81
CA THR A 201 -5.32 17.81 30.21
C THR A 201 -6.16 18.90 29.57
N ASP A 202 -5.64 20.12 29.52
CA ASP A 202 -6.32 21.22 28.83
C ASP A 202 -6.08 21.16 27.32
N THR A 203 -6.99 21.72 26.53
CA THR A 203 -6.81 21.83 25.07
C THR A 203 -5.72 22.82 24.66
N VAL A 204 -5.26 23.67 25.60
CA VAL A 204 -4.33 24.77 25.32
C VAL A 204 -2.93 24.24 24.97
N ALA A 205 -2.52 23.08 25.49
CA ALA A 205 -1.24 22.48 25.13
C ALA A 205 -1.25 21.73 23.78
N GLY A 206 -2.42 21.45 23.20
CA GLY A 206 -2.61 21.07 21.80
C GLY A 206 -2.14 19.66 21.39
N SER A 207 -1.06 19.11 21.94
CA SER A 207 -0.49 17.83 21.48
C SER A 207 -0.13 16.89 22.62
N TYR A 208 -0.66 15.65 22.55
CA TYR A 208 -0.46 14.60 23.55
C TYR A 208 -0.15 13.29 22.89
N GLN A 209 0.96 12.67 23.29
CA GLN A 209 1.35 11.34 22.85
C GLN A 209 1.68 10.49 24.08
N VAL A 210 1.17 9.26 24.11
CA VAL A 210 1.59 8.25 25.08
C VAL A 210 2.52 7.27 24.39
N THR A 211 3.63 6.94 25.04
CA THR A 211 4.43 5.76 24.75
C THR A 211 4.13 4.72 25.81
N VAL A 212 3.78 3.51 25.39
CA VAL A 212 3.63 2.36 26.28
C VAL A 212 4.82 1.44 26.13
N THR A 213 5.32 0.93 27.25
CA THR A 213 6.41 -0.05 27.29
C THR A 213 5.90 -1.29 28.01
N ASN A 214 6.07 -2.48 27.40
CA ASN A 214 5.72 -3.74 28.06
C ASN A 214 6.91 -4.31 28.86
N PHE A 215 6.69 -5.41 29.58
CA PHE A 215 7.72 -6.07 30.40
C PHE A 215 8.97 -6.58 29.63
N MET A 216 8.91 -6.62 28.28
CA MET A 216 10.04 -6.97 27.41
C MET A 216 10.76 -5.74 26.85
N ASN A 217 10.47 -4.53 27.36
CA ASN A 217 10.97 -3.25 26.87
C ASN A 217 10.59 -2.95 25.41
N ARG A 218 9.50 -3.53 24.91
CA ARG A 218 8.94 -3.22 23.59
C ARG A 218 7.97 -2.08 23.71
N THR A 219 7.94 -1.21 22.70
CA THR A 219 7.16 0.03 22.74
C THR A 219 6.11 0.12 21.65
N ALA A 220 5.07 0.90 21.94
CA ALA A 220 4.12 1.43 20.97
C ALA A 220 3.74 2.85 21.41
N SER A 221 3.29 3.68 20.49
CA SER A 221 2.84 5.03 20.82
C SER A 221 1.57 5.41 20.07
N ALA A 222 0.77 6.27 20.68
CA ALA A 222 -0.37 6.89 20.02
C ALA A 222 -0.64 8.26 20.61
N GLY A 223 -1.28 9.12 19.85
CA GLY A 223 -1.53 10.49 20.29
C GLY A 223 -2.35 11.32 19.32
N PHE A 224 -2.57 12.56 19.75
CA PHE A 224 -3.17 13.62 18.97
C PHE A 224 -2.21 14.80 18.91
N GLU A 225 -2.16 15.45 17.75
CA GLU A 225 -1.64 16.80 17.56
C GLU A 225 -2.80 17.73 17.22
N ALA A 226 -2.76 18.92 17.83
CA ALA A 226 -3.84 19.91 17.78
C ALA A 226 -5.22 19.31 18.12
N LEU A 227 -5.37 18.68 19.29
CA LEU A 227 -6.66 18.16 19.75
C LEU A 227 -7.65 19.31 20.00
N LEU A 228 -8.61 19.47 19.10
CA LEU A 228 -9.65 20.49 19.12
C LEU A 228 -11.06 19.88 19.16
N GLY A 229 -12.02 20.70 19.56
CA GLY A 229 -13.45 20.39 19.54
C GLY A 229 -13.96 19.86 20.87
N ASN A 230 -15.21 19.39 20.85
CA ASN A 230 -15.96 18.94 22.04
C ASN A 230 -16.52 17.52 21.88
N ASP A 231 -15.94 16.74 20.96
CA ASP A 231 -16.39 15.38 20.67
C ASP A 231 -15.41 14.35 21.23
N THR A 232 -15.95 13.21 21.66
CA THR A 232 -15.12 12.03 21.96
C THR A 232 -14.40 11.57 20.70
N LEU A 233 -13.09 11.36 20.77
CA LEU A 233 -12.27 10.95 19.61
C LEU A 233 -11.31 9.83 20.01
N THR A 234 -11.17 8.82 19.16
CA THR A 234 -10.21 7.73 19.34
C THR A 234 -9.15 7.81 18.26
N THR A 235 -7.87 7.60 18.60
CA THR A 235 -6.81 7.45 17.59
C THR A 235 -7.10 6.19 16.76
N PRO A 236 -7.05 6.23 15.42
CA PRO A 236 -7.19 5.02 14.65
C PRO A 236 -5.98 4.11 14.93
N GLY A 237 -6.16 2.83 14.65
CA GLY A 237 -5.08 1.85 14.73
C GLY A 237 -5.16 0.86 13.59
N PHE A 238 -4.44 -0.24 13.73
CA PHE A 238 -4.57 -1.36 12.80
C PHE A 238 -4.34 -2.69 13.52
N SER A 239 -4.99 -3.73 13.01
CA SER A 239 -4.61 -5.11 13.24
C SER A 239 -3.78 -5.61 12.06
N TYR A 240 -3.07 -6.73 12.28
CA TYR A 240 -2.31 -7.37 11.22
C TYR A 240 -2.23 -8.88 11.42
N THR A 241 -2.06 -9.61 10.32
CA THR A 241 -1.70 -11.02 10.32
C THR A 241 -0.45 -11.23 9.47
N VAL A 242 0.45 -12.11 9.92
CA VAL A 242 1.66 -12.47 9.20
C VAL A 242 1.61 -13.93 8.80
N GLN A 243 1.89 -14.21 7.54
CA GLN A 243 2.03 -15.56 7.01
C GLN A 243 3.40 -15.69 6.33
N PRO A 244 4.27 -16.61 6.77
CA PRO A 244 5.47 -16.97 6.03
C PRO A 244 5.07 -17.45 4.63
N VAL A 245 5.66 -16.86 3.60
CA VAL A 245 5.44 -17.22 2.21
C VAL A 245 6.78 -17.59 1.58
N SER A 246 6.89 -18.80 1.05
CA SER A 246 7.93 -19.07 0.06
C SER A 246 7.46 -18.38 -1.21
N ASN A 247 8.20 -17.37 -1.68
CA ASN A 247 7.82 -16.62 -2.89
C ASN A 247 8.78 -16.85 -4.07
N PRO A 248 9.15 -18.10 -4.43
CA PRO A 248 9.97 -18.34 -5.62
C PRO A 248 9.25 -17.91 -6.91
N LEU A 249 7.93 -17.77 -6.84
CA LEU A 249 7.05 -17.42 -7.96
C LEU A 249 6.88 -15.90 -8.15
N GLN A 250 7.39 -15.10 -7.22
CA GLN A 250 7.31 -13.63 -7.24
C GLN A 250 5.87 -13.10 -7.30
N LEU A 251 5.00 -13.68 -6.48
CA LEU A 251 3.64 -13.23 -6.25
C LEU A 251 3.62 -11.82 -5.65
N GLY A 252 2.57 -11.07 -5.95
CA GLY A 252 2.43 -9.68 -5.52
C GLY A 252 3.40 -8.73 -6.22
N THR A 253 4.06 -9.17 -7.29
CA THR A 253 4.97 -8.32 -8.06
C THR A 253 4.33 -7.83 -9.35
N ILE A 254 4.86 -6.71 -9.83
CA ILE A 254 4.48 -6.06 -11.09
C ILE A 254 5.65 -6.08 -12.07
N ALA A 255 5.35 -6.27 -13.35
CA ALA A 255 6.27 -5.92 -14.42
C ALA A 255 5.60 -4.96 -15.41
N ILE A 256 6.38 -4.03 -15.96
CA ILE A 256 5.95 -3.10 -17.00
C ILE A 256 6.70 -3.43 -18.28
N GLN A 257 5.99 -3.38 -19.40
CA GLN A 257 6.55 -3.45 -20.74
C GLN A 257 6.21 -2.21 -21.54
N TRP A 258 7.21 -1.67 -22.23
CA TRP A 258 7.03 -0.64 -23.25
C TRP A 258 7.64 -1.14 -24.56
N VAL A 259 6.91 -1.05 -25.66
CA VAL A 259 7.45 -1.34 -26.99
C VAL A 259 7.64 -0.03 -27.73
N ASP A 260 8.88 0.32 -28.06
CA ASP A 260 9.16 1.60 -28.70
C ASP A 260 8.73 1.63 -30.19
N THR A 261 8.86 2.79 -30.82
CA THR A 261 8.47 2.98 -32.23
C THR A 261 9.27 2.14 -33.22
N GLN A 262 10.40 1.55 -32.80
CA GLN A 262 11.22 0.65 -33.61
C GLN A 262 10.86 -0.83 -33.36
N GLY A 263 9.91 -1.11 -32.46
CA GLY A 263 9.54 -2.46 -32.05
C GLY A 263 10.48 -3.07 -31.01
N ARG A 264 11.37 -2.27 -30.39
CA ARG A 264 12.21 -2.77 -29.30
C ARG A 264 11.39 -2.87 -28.03
N ILE A 265 11.51 -4.01 -27.36
CA ILE A 265 10.84 -4.29 -26.10
C ILE A 265 11.71 -3.82 -24.94
N TRP A 266 11.11 -3.06 -24.05
CA TRP A 266 11.71 -2.59 -22.81
C TRP A 266 10.90 -3.12 -21.63
N ARG A 267 11.58 -3.57 -20.58
CA ARG A 267 10.98 -4.34 -19.49
C ARG A 267 11.55 -3.90 -18.14
N SER A 268 10.69 -3.78 -17.13
CA SER A 268 11.11 -3.42 -15.77
C SER A 268 11.73 -4.60 -15.00
N ASP A 269 11.61 -5.83 -15.49
CA ASP A 269 11.98 -7.06 -14.77
C ASP A 269 13.21 -7.78 -15.34
N LEU A 270 13.90 -7.20 -16.33
CA LEU A 270 15.15 -7.78 -16.86
C LEU A 270 16.36 -7.57 -15.93
N GLN A 271 16.30 -6.60 -15.02
CA GLN A 271 17.34 -6.35 -14.02
C GLN A 271 16.70 -5.83 -12.72
N ASP A 272 17.49 -5.76 -11.65
CA ASP A 272 17.03 -5.21 -10.38
C ASP A 272 16.70 -3.72 -10.48
N GLN A 273 15.58 -3.35 -9.85
CA GLN A 273 15.15 -1.97 -9.71
C GLN A 273 15.89 -1.28 -8.56
N PRO A 274 16.12 0.05 -8.64
CA PRO A 274 16.64 0.81 -7.51
C PRO A 274 15.61 0.91 -6.36
N ASP A 275 16.09 1.22 -5.16
CA ASP A 275 15.24 1.32 -3.95
C ASP A 275 14.15 2.41 -4.03
N ASP A 276 14.30 3.38 -4.93
CA ASP A 276 13.33 4.44 -5.18
C ASP A 276 12.32 4.11 -6.30
N ALA A 277 12.39 2.91 -6.89
CA ALA A 277 11.39 2.44 -7.82
C ALA A 277 10.08 2.13 -7.10
N VAL A 278 8.97 2.60 -7.66
CA VAL A 278 7.64 2.44 -7.09
C VAL A 278 6.65 1.95 -8.14
N PHE A 279 5.74 1.09 -7.72
CA PHE A 279 4.45 0.91 -8.35
C PHE A 279 3.39 0.94 -7.25
N GLN A 280 2.49 1.90 -7.32
CA GLN A 280 1.48 2.14 -6.31
C GLN A 280 0.09 2.07 -6.93
N VAL A 281 -0.79 1.27 -6.33
CA VAL A 281 -2.24 1.34 -6.57
C VAL A 281 -2.82 2.35 -5.58
N LEU A 282 -3.28 3.48 -6.09
CA LEU A 282 -3.87 4.57 -5.32
C LEU A 282 -5.34 4.31 -4.97
N ALA A 283 -6.06 3.62 -5.87
CA ALA A 283 -7.44 3.23 -5.68
C ALA A 283 -7.76 2.01 -6.53
N ALA A 284 -8.67 1.16 -6.07
CA ALA A 284 -9.13 0.00 -6.80
C ALA A 284 -10.62 -0.24 -6.56
N GLU A 285 -11.39 -0.28 -7.64
CA GLU A 285 -12.83 -0.48 -7.62
C GLU A 285 -13.23 -1.61 -8.59
N PRO A 286 -14.30 -2.37 -8.30
CA PRO A 286 -14.84 -3.33 -9.25
C PRO A 286 -15.17 -2.67 -10.60
N TYR A 287 -14.89 -3.38 -11.69
CA TYR A 287 -15.19 -2.96 -13.05
C TYR A 287 -15.79 -4.13 -13.82
N GLY A 288 -16.69 -3.83 -14.76
CA GLY A 288 -17.41 -4.86 -15.51
C GLY A 288 -16.47 -5.85 -16.23
N PRO A 289 -17.01 -7.01 -16.64
CA PRO A 289 -16.23 -8.02 -17.32
C PRO A 289 -15.69 -7.50 -18.67
N ASN A 290 -14.55 -8.05 -19.08
CA ASN A 290 -13.97 -7.78 -20.39
C ASN A 290 -14.74 -8.54 -21.49
N GLU A 291 -14.28 -8.43 -22.73
CA GLU A 291 -14.89 -9.09 -23.89
C GLU A 291 -14.93 -10.62 -23.79
N ASN A 292 -14.08 -11.21 -22.93
CA ASN A 292 -14.02 -12.63 -22.66
C ASN A 292 -14.87 -13.05 -21.44
N GLY A 293 -15.60 -12.12 -20.83
CA GLY A 293 -16.42 -12.38 -19.65
C GLY A 293 -15.63 -12.46 -18.34
N VAL A 294 -14.35 -12.09 -18.33
CA VAL A 294 -13.51 -12.09 -17.13
C VAL A 294 -13.69 -10.78 -16.40
N ASP A 295 -14.03 -10.84 -15.12
CA ASP A 295 -14.19 -9.66 -14.28
C ASP A 295 -12.91 -8.83 -14.19
N ASN A 296 -13.07 -7.53 -13.95
CA ASN A 296 -11.94 -6.62 -13.85
C ASN A 296 -12.02 -5.76 -12.58
N ARG A 297 -10.89 -5.18 -12.23
CA ARG A 297 -10.83 -4.01 -11.35
C ARG A 297 -10.30 -2.82 -12.12
N LYS A 298 -10.91 -1.66 -11.91
CA LYS A 298 -10.37 -0.38 -12.35
C LYS A 298 -9.42 0.14 -11.28
N LEU A 299 -8.18 0.34 -11.67
CA LEU A 299 -7.09 0.78 -10.79
C LEU A 299 -6.69 2.20 -11.15
N ARG A 300 -6.51 3.04 -10.14
CA ARG A 300 -5.73 4.28 -10.26
C ARG A 300 -4.32 3.98 -9.81
N VAL A 301 -3.31 4.21 -10.66
CA VAL A 301 -1.92 3.80 -10.40
C VAL A 301 -0.95 4.97 -10.54
N ALA A 302 0.19 4.87 -9.86
CA ALA A 302 1.38 5.70 -10.05
C ALA A 302 2.62 4.80 -10.09
N PHE A 303 3.62 5.12 -10.90
CA PHE A 303 4.80 4.29 -11.06
C PHE A 303 6.05 5.09 -11.42
N SER A 304 7.20 4.59 -11.00
CA SER A 304 8.55 5.03 -11.36
C SER A 304 9.47 3.82 -11.39
N CYS A 305 10.15 3.55 -12.51
CA CYS A 305 11.09 2.43 -12.64
C CYS A 305 12.11 2.65 -13.75
N ARG A 306 13.15 1.82 -13.75
CA ARG A 306 14.03 1.62 -14.91
C ARG A 306 13.39 0.63 -15.87
N MET A 307 13.44 0.94 -17.16
CA MET A 307 13.03 0.05 -18.23
C MET A 307 14.27 -0.41 -18.98
N PHE A 308 14.50 -1.71 -19.04
CA PHE A 308 15.71 -2.29 -19.63
C PHE A 308 15.43 -2.92 -20.99
N ASP A 309 16.40 -2.85 -21.91
CA ASP A 309 16.41 -3.68 -23.11
C ASP A 309 17.19 -4.99 -22.88
N ASP A 310 17.23 -5.85 -23.91
CA ASP A 310 17.93 -7.14 -23.88
C ASP A 310 19.47 -7.03 -23.78
N THR A 311 20.02 -5.85 -24.05
CA THR A 311 21.45 -5.55 -23.89
C THR A 311 21.77 -4.91 -22.53
N GLY A 312 20.75 -4.62 -21.71
CA GLY A 312 20.87 -4.01 -20.40
C GLY A 312 20.99 -2.49 -20.41
N ASN A 313 20.78 -1.82 -21.55
CA ASN A 313 20.57 -0.37 -21.53
C ASN A 313 19.26 -0.08 -20.82
N PHE A 314 19.15 1.11 -20.21
CA PHE A 314 17.91 1.52 -19.56
C PHE A 314 17.56 2.98 -19.80
N PHE A 315 16.27 3.27 -19.61
CA PHE A 315 15.75 4.62 -19.43
C PHE A 315 14.82 4.66 -18.20
N MET A 316 14.52 5.85 -17.70
CA MET A 316 13.55 6.03 -16.60
C MET A 316 12.13 6.16 -17.15
N LEU A 317 11.22 5.36 -16.62
CA LEU A 317 9.78 5.46 -16.86
C LEU A 317 9.11 5.99 -15.59
N THR A 318 8.39 7.10 -15.69
CA THR A 318 7.56 7.63 -14.60
C THR A 318 6.17 7.94 -15.10
N GLY A 319 5.11 7.67 -14.33
CA GLY A 319 3.76 7.92 -14.81
C GLY A 319 2.67 7.68 -13.79
N SER A 320 1.44 8.00 -14.19
CA SER A 320 0.24 7.73 -13.42
C SER A 320 -0.97 7.64 -14.34
N GLY A 321 -2.05 7.01 -13.88
CA GLY A 321 -3.26 6.92 -14.68
C GLY A 321 -4.30 5.96 -14.13
N PHE A 322 -5.28 5.66 -14.99
CA PHE A 322 -6.29 4.66 -14.77
C PHE A 322 -6.08 3.49 -15.73
N THR A 323 -5.98 2.29 -15.18
CA THR A 323 -5.92 1.03 -15.93
C THR A 323 -6.98 0.06 -15.41
N ALA A 324 -7.21 -1.05 -16.11
CA ALA A 324 -7.96 -2.18 -15.58
C ALA A 324 -7.06 -3.41 -15.44
N MET A 325 -7.35 -4.28 -14.49
CA MET A 325 -6.69 -5.58 -14.33
C MET A 325 -7.75 -6.67 -14.26
N ALA A 326 -7.56 -7.74 -15.00
CA ALA A 326 -8.43 -8.91 -14.93
C ALA A 326 -8.25 -9.62 -13.57
N VAL A 327 -9.36 -10.01 -12.96
CA VAL A 327 -9.44 -10.83 -11.75
C VAL A 327 -10.10 -12.17 -12.09
N PRO A 328 -9.69 -13.29 -11.49
CA PRO A 328 -10.44 -14.53 -11.64
C PRO A 328 -11.79 -14.43 -10.92
N ASP A 329 -12.74 -15.22 -11.40
CA ASP A 329 -14.01 -15.45 -10.71
C ASP A 329 -13.72 -16.08 -9.32
N PRO A 330 -14.29 -15.54 -8.21
CA PRO A 330 -14.07 -16.01 -6.85
C PRO A 330 -14.44 -17.48 -6.56
#